data_AF-A0A535J4U3-F1
#
_entry.id   AF-A0A535J4U3-F1
#
_cell.length_a   1.000
_cell.length_b   1.000
_cell.length_c   1.000
_cell.angle_alpha   90.00
_cell.angle_beta   90.00
_cell.angle_gamma   90.00
#
_symmetry.space_group_name_H-M   'P 1'
#
loop_
_entity.id
_entity.type
_entity.pdbx_description
1 polymer ?
#
loop_
_entity_poly.entity_id
_entity_poly.type
_entity_poly.pdbx_seq_one_letter_code
_entity_poly.pdbx_strand_id
1 'polypeptide(L)'
;MLSDAIEEIHREFEAAADRRNQELKRRADVRRADDFLLSVEDIIENRLAAVPAPLMDEITQFVRPLSRKLLRALNRNVTRDPVRVLDVLFDVQQLLLPRLMVA
;
A
#
# COMPACT_ATOMS: atom_id res chain seq x y z
N MET A 1 43.52 -9.25 -4.65
CA MET A 1 43.64 -7.78 -4.51
C MET A 1 42.81 -7.01 -5.53
N LEU A 2 43.03 -7.13 -6.84
CA LEU A 2 42.13 -6.46 -7.82
C LEU A 2 40.78 -7.20 -8.00
N SER A 3 40.79 -8.53 -7.98
CA SER A 3 39.58 -9.35 -8.11
C SER A 3 38.62 -9.16 -6.93
N ASP A 4 39.13 -9.09 -5.70
CA ASP A 4 38.32 -8.90 -4.49
C ASP A 4 37.66 -7.51 -4.48
N ALA A 5 38.39 -6.48 -4.91
CA ALA A 5 37.86 -5.13 -5.05
C ALA A 5 36.76 -5.04 -6.12
N ILE A 6 36.86 -5.81 -7.21
CA ILE A 6 35.82 -5.88 -8.24
C ILE A 6 34.58 -6.59 -7.71
N GLU A 7 34.73 -7.67 -6.95
CA GLU A 7 33.60 -8.36 -6.31
C GLU A 7 32.89 -7.50 -5.26
N GLU A 8 33.64 -6.74 -4.47
CA GLU A 8 33.10 -5.83 -3.47
C GLU A 8 32.29 -4.71 -4.12
N ILE A 9 32.83 -4.09 -5.17
CA ILE A 9 32.11 -3.10 -5.97
C ILE A 9 30.82 -3.69 -6.55
N HIS A 10 30.85 -4.92 -7.08
CA HIS A 10 29.66 -5.56 -7.65
C HIS A 10 28.56 -5.75 -6.60
N ARG A 11 28.91 -6.22 -5.39
CA ARG A 11 27.96 -6.38 -4.27
C ARG A 11 27.37 -5.04 -3.83
N GLU A 12 28.15 -3.97 -3.81
CA GLU A 12 27.65 -2.64 -3.47
C GLU A 12 26.67 -2.10 -4.53
N PHE A 13 26.93 -2.35 -5.82
CA PHE A 13 26.02 -2.00 -6.91
C PHE A 13 24.70 -2.76 -6.82
N GLU A 14 24.74 -4.07 -6.56
CA GLU A 14 23.53 -4.89 -6.35
C GLU A 14 22.72 -4.38 -5.15
N ALA A 15 23.36 -4.13 -4.01
CA ALA A 15 22.70 -3.59 -2.82
C ALA A 15 22.12 -2.18 -3.05
N ALA A 16 22.76 -1.34 -3.87
CA ALA A 16 22.22 -0.05 -4.27
C ALA A 16 21.00 -0.18 -5.21
N ALA A 17 21.05 -1.11 -6.17
CA ALA A 17 19.94 -1.41 -7.06
C ALA A 17 18.72 -1.95 -6.28
N ASP A 18 18.94 -2.85 -5.33
CA ASP A 18 17.89 -3.40 -4.48
C ASP A 18 17.22 -2.32 -3.62
N ARG A 19 18.02 -1.43 -3.00
CA ARG A 19 17.49 -0.29 -2.23
C ARG A 19 16.65 0.63 -3.11
N ARG A 20 17.10 0.92 -4.33
CA ARG A 20 16.36 1.73 -5.30
C ARG A 20 15.05 1.06 -5.70
N ASN A 21 15.05 -0.24 -5.99
CA ASN A 21 13.85 -1.00 -6.35
C ASN A 21 12.85 -1.04 -5.19
N GLN A 22 13.33 -1.22 -3.95
CA GLN A 22 12.47 -1.18 -2.77
C GLN A 22 11.82 0.19 -2.59
N GLU A 23 12.57 1.28 -2.78
CA GLU A 23 12.03 2.64 -2.70
C GLU A 23 11.00 2.91 -3.80
N LEU A 24 11.27 2.49 -5.04
CA LEU A 24 10.30 2.60 -6.14
C LEU A 24 9.02 1.83 -5.86
N LYS A 25 9.15 0.61 -5.32
CA LYS A 25 8.00 -0.21 -4.93
C LYS A 25 7.19 0.46 -3.84
N ARG A 26 7.82 0.98 -2.77
CA ARG A 26 7.11 1.71 -1.71
C ARG A 26 6.34 2.91 -2.25
N ARG A 27 6.95 3.71 -3.13
CA ARG A 27 6.26 4.85 -3.77
C ARG A 27 5.08 4.39 -4.63
N ALA A 28 5.19 3.24 -5.29
CA ALA A 28 4.09 2.67 -6.04
C ALA A 28 2.95 2.21 -5.12
N ASP A 29 3.28 1.58 -3.99
CA ASP A 29 2.30 1.16 -2.99
C ASP A 29 1.57 2.37 -2.37
N VAL A 30 2.28 3.45 -2.05
CA VAL A 30 1.67 4.71 -1.56
C VAL A 30 0.69 5.28 -2.60
N ARG A 31 1.13 5.45 -3.86
CA ARG A 31 0.24 5.95 -4.92
C ARG A 31 -0.99 5.07 -5.10
N ARG A 32 -0.81 3.75 -5.01
CA ARG A 32 -1.93 2.81 -5.16
C ARG A 32 -2.94 2.94 -4.01
N ALA A 33 -2.48 3.20 -2.79
CA ALA A 33 -3.35 3.49 -1.66
C ALA A 33 -4.13 4.80 -1.89
N ASP A 34 -3.47 5.85 -2.39
CA ASP A 34 -4.10 7.13 -2.71
C ASP A 34 -5.18 6.99 -3.81
N ASP A 35 -4.92 6.20 -4.86
CA ASP A 35 -5.91 5.91 -5.92
C ASP A 35 -7.17 5.24 -5.36
N PHE A 36 -7.00 4.30 -4.41
CA PHE A 36 -8.13 3.65 -3.75
C PHE A 36 -8.90 4.62 -2.85
N LEU A 37 -8.21 5.50 -2.11
CA LEU A 37 -8.85 6.53 -1.29
C LEU A 37 -9.76 7.40 -2.17
N LEU A 38 -9.22 7.96 -3.25
CA LEU A 38 -10.00 8.78 -4.20
C LEU A 38 -11.21 8.04 -4.76
N SER A 39 -11.04 6.78 -5.13
CA SER A 39 -12.15 5.97 -5.67
C SER A 39 -13.26 5.73 -4.64
N VAL A 40 -12.92 5.55 -3.36
CA VAL A 40 -13.89 5.34 -2.28
C VAL A 40 -14.53 6.65 -1.83
N GLU A 41 -13.78 7.75 -1.84
CA GLU A 41 -14.31 9.09 -1.60
C GLU A 41 -15.37 9.45 -2.64
N ASP A 42 -15.11 9.22 -3.93
CA ASP A 42 -16.09 9.46 -5.00
C ASP A 42 -17.37 8.64 -4.79
N ILE A 43 -17.28 7.40 -4.31
CA ILE A 43 -18.43 6.56 -3.95
C ILE A 43 -19.26 7.19 -2.82
N ILE A 44 -18.59 7.75 -1.80
CA ILE A 44 -19.24 8.44 -0.67
C ILE A 44 -19.91 9.72 -1.16
N GLU A 45 -19.20 10.54 -1.94
CA GLU A 45 -19.70 11.81 -2.49
C GLU A 45 -20.94 11.60 -3.37
N ASN A 46 -20.93 10.56 -4.20
CA ASN A 46 -22.06 10.15 -5.03
C ASN A 46 -23.15 9.40 -4.25
N ARG A 47 -23.01 9.25 -2.93
CA ARG A 47 -23.97 8.59 -2.02
C ARG A 47 -24.30 7.15 -2.43
N LEU A 48 -23.34 6.45 -3.01
CA LEU A 48 -23.50 5.04 -3.32
C LEU A 48 -23.46 4.23 -2.03
N ALA A 49 -24.42 3.31 -1.89
CA ALA A 49 -24.63 2.58 -0.63
C ALA A 49 -23.51 1.58 -0.28
N ALA A 50 -22.69 1.18 -1.27
CA ALA A 50 -21.66 0.17 -1.10
C ALA A 50 -20.54 0.33 -2.13
N VAL A 51 -19.32 -0.06 -1.76
CA VAL A 51 -18.20 -0.18 -2.68
C VAL A 51 -18.45 -1.34 -3.65
N PRO A 52 -18.27 -1.15 -4.97
CA PRO A 52 -18.42 -2.21 -5.96
C PRO A 52 -17.53 -3.42 -5.66
N ALA A 53 -18.04 -4.63 -5.95
CA ALA A 53 -17.30 -5.87 -5.68
C ALA A 53 -15.90 -5.91 -6.32
N PRO A 54 -15.72 -5.52 -7.60
CA PRO A 54 -14.40 -5.57 -8.24
C PRO A 54 -13.37 -4.68 -7.52
N LEU A 55 -13.79 -3.47 -7.12
CA LEU A 55 -12.94 -2.55 -6.38
C LEU A 55 -12.61 -3.10 -4.98
N MET A 56 -13.57 -3.71 -4.30
CA MET A 56 -13.32 -4.38 -3.02
C MET A 56 -12.33 -5.54 -3.13
N ASP A 57 -12.37 -6.31 -4.22
CA ASP A 57 -11.43 -7.41 -4.45
C ASP A 57 -10.00 -6.88 -4.67
N GLU A 58 -9.86 -5.80 -5.44
CA GLU A 58 -8.57 -5.11 -5.65
C GLU A 58 -8.00 -4.56 -4.33
N ILE A 59 -8.82 -3.87 -3.54
CA ILE A 59 -8.44 -3.35 -2.22
C ILE A 59 -8.03 -4.52 -1.31
N THR A 60 -8.82 -5.60 -1.28
CA THR A 60 -8.53 -6.78 -0.46
C THR A 60 -7.21 -7.45 -0.85
N GLN A 61 -6.93 -7.56 -2.14
CA GLN A 61 -5.67 -8.11 -2.66
C GLN A 61 -4.47 -7.24 -2.30
N PHE A 62 -4.65 -5.91 -2.33
CA PHE A 62 -3.62 -4.94 -1.95
C PHE A 62 -3.32 -4.95 -0.44
N VAL A 63 -4.36 -4.99 0.40
CA VAL A 63 -4.20 -4.97 1.88
C VAL A 63 -3.64 -6.29 2.43
N ARG A 64 -3.95 -7.43 1.78
CA ARG A 64 -3.54 -8.77 2.22
C ARG A 64 -2.05 -8.91 2.59
N PRO A 65 -1.08 -8.50 1.74
CA PRO A 65 0.33 -8.57 2.09
C PRO A 65 0.78 -7.55 3.15
N LEU A 66 0.02 -6.47 3.38
CA LEU A 66 0.40 -5.37 4.27
C LEU A 66 0.01 -5.65 5.72
N SER A 67 -1.24 -6.07 5.95
CA SER A 67 -1.74 -6.28 7.32
C SER A 67 -2.90 -7.27 7.38
N ARG A 68 -2.67 -8.38 8.10
CA ARG A 68 -3.72 -9.36 8.41
C ARG A 68 -4.85 -8.76 9.26
N LYS A 69 -4.55 -7.78 10.11
CA LYS A 69 -5.54 -7.10 10.95
C LYS A 69 -6.50 -6.29 10.09
N LEU A 70 -5.97 -5.48 9.17
CA LEU A 70 -6.75 -4.64 8.27
C LEU A 70 -7.54 -5.48 7.25
N LEU A 71 -6.94 -6.56 6.73
CA LEU A 71 -7.65 -7.54 5.91
C LEU A 71 -8.88 -8.12 6.64
N ARG A 72 -8.74 -8.47 7.93
CA ARG A 72 -9.87 -8.95 8.73
C ARG A 72 -10.94 -7.87 8.94
N ALA A 73 -10.55 -6.61 9.06
CA ALA A 73 -11.49 -5.50 9.17
C ALA A 73 -12.32 -5.34 7.88
N LEU A 74 -11.68 -5.39 6.71
CA LEU A 74 -12.36 -5.39 5.41
C LEU A 74 -13.31 -6.58 5.26
N ASN A 75 -12.85 -7.79 5.58
CA ASN A 75 -13.68 -9.00 5.45
C ASN A 75 -14.89 -9.01 6.41
N ARG A 76 -14.82 -8.29 7.53
CA ARG A 76 -15.97 -8.10 8.45
C ARG A 76 -16.96 -7.06 7.94
N ASN A 77 -16.56 -6.22 6.98
CA ASN A 77 -17.44 -5.25 6.34
C ASN A 77 -18.29 -5.91 5.25
N VAL A 78 -19.22 -6.79 5.66
CA VAL A 78 -20.07 -7.57 4.75
C VAL A 78 -20.93 -6.68 3.84
N THR A 79 -21.30 -5.50 4.33
CA THR A 79 -22.08 -4.50 3.58
C THR A 79 -21.25 -3.73 2.55
N ARG A 80 -19.91 -3.84 2.59
CA ARG A 80 -18.98 -3.02 1.80
C ARG A 80 -19.25 -1.53 1.98
N ASP A 81 -19.56 -1.16 3.22
CA ASP A 81 -19.80 0.22 3.61
C ASP A 81 -18.57 1.10 3.27
N PRO A 82 -18.71 2.11 2.39
CA PRO A 82 -17.60 2.92 1.92
C PRO A 82 -16.84 3.62 3.04
N VAL A 83 -17.52 4.09 4.10
CA VAL A 83 -16.87 4.78 5.23
C VAL A 83 -15.90 3.85 5.95
N ARG A 84 -16.32 2.61 6.22
CA ARG A 84 -15.45 1.59 6.83
C ARG A 84 -14.29 1.17 5.94
N VAL A 85 -14.47 1.20 4.61
CA VAL A 85 -13.38 0.92 3.67
C VAL A 85 -12.37 2.08 3.70
N LEU A 86 -12.85 3.33 3.72
CA LEU A 86 -12.04 4.52 3.83
C LEU A 86 -11.18 4.52 5.10
N ASP A 87 -11.76 4.20 6.26
CA ASP A 87 -11.04 4.07 7.53
C ASP A 87 -9.87 3.09 7.43
N VAL A 88 -10.10 1.93 6.82
CA VAL A 88 -9.03 0.92 6.62
C VAL A 88 -7.97 1.43 5.66
N LEU A 89 -8.34 2.13 4.59
CA LEU A 89 -7.38 2.69 3.63
C LEU A 89 -6.50 3.78 4.26
N PHE A 90 -7.03 4.60 5.17
CA PHE A 90 -6.22 5.52 5.97
C PHE A 90 -5.21 4.78 6.85
N ASP A 91 -5.61 3.72 7.53
CA ASP A 91 -4.68 2.88 8.30
C ASP A 91 -3.59 2.25 7.40
N VAL A 92 -3.94 1.86 6.17
CA VAL A 92 -2.97 1.35 5.18
C VAL A 92 -1.99 2.44 4.77
N GLN A 93 -2.46 3.65 4.47
CA GLN A 93 -1.60 4.78 4.11
C GLN A 93 -0.62 5.09 5.24
N GLN A 94 -1.08 5.10 6.50
CA GLN A 94 -0.21 5.27 7.68
C GLN A 94 0.85 4.17 7.82
N LEU A 95 0.55 2.92 7.45
CA LEU A 95 1.54 1.84 7.44
C LEU A 95 2.59 1.98 6.34
N LEU A 96 2.20 2.55 5.21
CA LEU A 96 3.06 2.73 4.03
C LEU A 96 3.94 3.99 4.13
N LEU A 97 3.45 5.02 4.83
CA LEU A 97 4.22 6.21 5.09
C LEU A 97 5.39 5.86 6.03
N PRO A 98 6.65 6.19 5.67
CA PRO A 98 7.75 6.09 6.62
C PRO A 98 7.43 6.95 7.85
N ARG A 99 7.94 6.57 9.02
CA ARG A 99 7.84 7.33 10.30
C ARG A 99 8.53 8.70 10.27
N LEU A 100 8.49 9.40 9.14
CA LEU A 100 9.02 10.73 8.93
C LEU A 100 7.95 11.78 9.21
N MET A 101 7.43 11.78 10.45
CA MET A 101 6.81 12.96 11.09
C MET A 101 6.98 12.83 12.61
N VAL A 102 8.23 12.73 13.07
CA VAL A 102 8.67 13.34 14.32
C VAL A 102 9.87 14.19 13.94
N ALA A 103 9.59 15.45 13.60
CA ALA A 103 10.55 16.54 13.56
C ALA A 103 10.08 17.56 14.61
#